data_AF-A0A3N9MT07-F1
#
_entry.id   AF-A0A3N9MT07-F1
#
_cell.length_a   1.000
_cell.length_b   1.000
_cell.length_c   1.000
_cell.angle_alpha   90.00
_cell.angle_beta   90.00
_cell.angle_gamma   90.00
#
_symmetry.space_group_name_H-M   'P 1'
#
loop_
_entity.id
_entity.type
_entity.pdbx_description
1 polymer ?
#
loop_
_entity_poly.entity_id
_entity_poly.type
_entity_poly.pdbx_seq_one_letter_code
_entity_poly.pdbx_strand_id
1 'polypeptide(L)'
;MNSLDDIPPYLQSLFETAGPIIQFRILRDLLDQDESWIRTADRDRELNKHSKIVELMNARANNGTWNGLLIGSNAEEFRQSTAFSLLRLCEWGREQHPIIPQTIEKVLLPTLTRDDFIWEFAAIARSDSEKQLARRLVRDSVLYIICRSTQVPNDLIQAQLEILLTEWEAFAASESELPPALPGYAAVCWYPWDDDNFPRVRDIAVKLFEKLEEMLGRDLECPVWFEPHRLKLFHKEIYLSFPSLHLFQLELTARLGITSSLPFSAWLLEELEFRQDADGLFRFEHNELAPEPIGYYFPLEAKNEAQYPLEYSFRAHLIFKLLGYDF
;
A
#
# COMPACT_ATOMS: atom_id res chain seq x y z
N MET A 1 -21.27 -24.25 -13.61
CA MET A 1 -19.91 -23.77 -13.93
C MET A 1 -20.13 -22.37 -14.44
N ASN A 2 -19.81 -21.38 -13.61
CA ASN A 2 -20.12 -19.98 -13.84
C ASN A 2 -19.19 -19.42 -14.93
N SER A 3 -19.76 -18.85 -15.99
CA SER A 3 -19.02 -18.37 -17.16
C SER A 3 -18.50 -16.94 -16.90
N LEU A 4 -17.68 -16.41 -17.81
CA LEU A 4 -17.33 -14.97 -17.80
C LEU A 4 -18.57 -14.05 -17.92
N ASP A 5 -19.75 -14.61 -18.20
CA ASP A 5 -21.03 -13.89 -18.23
C ASP A 5 -21.55 -13.54 -16.83
N ASP A 6 -20.91 -14.05 -15.76
CA ASP A 6 -21.30 -13.79 -14.36
C ASP A 6 -20.60 -12.55 -13.76
N ILE A 7 -19.88 -11.77 -14.55
CA ILE A 7 -19.32 -10.49 -14.11
C ILE A 7 -20.46 -9.47 -13.97
N PRO A 8 -20.60 -8.80 -12.81
CA PRO A 8 -21.66 -7.82 -12.62
C PRO A 8 -21.62 -6.70 -13.67
N PRO A 9 -22.78 -6.20 -14.13
CA PRO A 9 -22.83 -5.16 -15.16
C PRO A 9 -21.99 -3.92 -14.86
N TYR A 10 -21.88 -3.53 -13.59
CA TYR A 10 -21.10 -2.37 -13.15
C TYR A 10 -19.57 -2.56 -13.28
N LEU A 11 -19.08 -3.82 -13.35
CA LEU A 11 -17.67 -4.14 -13.59
C LEU A 11 -17.38 -4.56 -15.03
N GLN A 12 -18.42 -4.85 -15.82
CA GLN A 12 -18.26 -5.41 -17.17
C GLN A 12 -17.39 -4.51 -18.05
N SER A 13 -17.71 -3.21 -18.09
CA SER A 13 -16.99 -2.22 -18.89
C SER A 13 -15.51 -2.12 -18.49
N LEU A 14 -15.25 -2.08 -17.17
CA LEU A 14 -13.89 -2.07 -16.63
C LEU A 14 -13.14 -3.37 -16.98
N PHE A 15 -13.78 -4.53 -16.82
CA PHE A 15 -13.16 -5.82 -17.09
C PHE A 15 -12.83 -6.02 -18.57
N GLU A 16 -13.72 -5.64 -19.48
CA GLU A 16 -13.53 -5.78 -20.93
C GLU A 16 -12.42 -4.87 -21.47
N THR A 17 -12.23 -3.70 -20.87
CA THR A 17 -11.24 -2.71 -21.31
C THR A 17 -9.89 -2.83 -20.61
N ALA A 18 -9.86 -3.44 -19.42
CA ALA A 18 -8.67 -3.71 -18.63
C ALA A 18 -7.72 -4.71 -19.31
N GLY A 19 -6.44 -4.64 -18.97
CA GLY A 19 -5.47 -5.68 -19.30
C GLY A 19 -5.49 -6.85 -18.31
N PRO A 20 -4.61 -7.84 -18.52
CA PRO A 20 -4.61 -9.11 -17.79
C PRO A 20 -4.44 -8.98 -16.28
N ILE A 21 -3.69 -7.99 -15.80
CA ILE A 21 -3.43 -7.77 -14.37
C ILE A 21 -4.71 -7.29 -13.70
N ILE A 22 -5.33 -6.22 -14.21
CA ILE A 22 -6.55 -5.68 -13.60
C ILE A 22 -7.69 -6.71 -13.72
N GLN A 23 -7.83 -7.39 -14.86
CA GLN A 23 -8.81 -8.47 -15.01
C GLN A 23 -8.64 -9.57 -13.95
N PHE A 24 -7.41 -10.05 -13.75
CA PHE A 24 -7.12 -11.03 -12.70
C PHE A 24 -7.51 -10.50 -11.31
N ARG A 25 -7.15 -9.26 -11.00
CA ARG A 25 -7.42 -8.63 -9.71
C ARG A 25 -8.92 -8.38 -9.49
N ILE A 26 -9.70 -8.06 -10.52
CA ILE A 26 -11.17 -7.95 -10.43
C ILE A 26 -11.76 -9.29 -9.99
N LEU A 27 -11.39 -10.38 -10.66
CA LEU A 27 -11.92 -11.72 -10.33
C LEU A 27 -11.55 -12.12 -8.90
N ARG A 28 -10.31 -11.88 -8.49
CA ARG A 28 -9.81 -12.28 -7.19
C ARG A 28 -10.29 -11.37 -6.05
N ASP A 29 -10.08 -10.06 -6.18
CA ASP A 29 -10.28 -9.12 -5.07
C ASP A 29 -11.69 -8.54 -5.03
N LEU A 30 -12.36 -8.36 -6.17
CA LEU A 30 -13.72 -7.81 -6.22
C LEU A 30 -14.78 -8.91 -6.22
N LEU A 31 -14.52 -10.03 -6.88
CA LEU A 31 -15.49 -11.14 -6.98
C LEU A 31 -15.16 -12.34 -6.08
N ASP A 32 -14.12 -12.27 -5.25
CA ASP A 32 -13.68 -13.33 -4.32
C ASP A 32 -13.50 -14.71 -4.97
N GLN A 33 -13.15 -14.75 -6.26
CA GLN A 33 -12.92 -16.00 -6.97
C GLN A 33 -11.55 -16.59 -6.57
N ASP A 34 -11.52 -17.89 -6.33
CA ASP A 34 -10.27 -18.59 -6.03
C ASP A 34 -9.39 -18.78 -7.28
N GLU A 35 -8.12 -19.11 -7.05
CA GLU A 35 -7.18 -19.34 -8.15
C GLU A 35 -7.57 -20.49 -9.09
N SER A 36 -8.33 -21.48 -8.60
CA SER A 36 -8.73 -22.62 -9.42
C SER A 36 -9.77 -22.20 -10.46
N TRP A 37 -10.70 -21.34 -10.07
CA TRP A 37 -11.67 -20.71 -10.96
C TRP A 37 -10.96 -19.77 -11.94
N ILE A 38 -10.08 -18.90 -11.45
CA ILE A 38 -9.35 -17.94 -12.28
C ILE A 38 -8.46 -18.66 -13.31
N ARG A 39 -7.87 -19.80 -12.95
CA ARG A 39 -7.15 -20.67 -13.89
C ARG A 39 -8.06 -21.27 -14.95
N THR A 40 -9.29 -21.64 -14.59
CA THR A 40 -10.29 -22.13 -15.55
C THR A 40 -10.70 -21.03 -16.54
N ALA A 41 -10.74 -19.77 -16.09
CA ALA A 41 -10.93 -18.59 -16.95
C ALA A 41 -9.66 -18.19 -17.74
N ASP A 42 -8.58 -18.99 -17.67
CA ASP A 42 -7.27 -18.77 -18.30
C ASP A 42 -6.54 -17.46 -17.92
N ARG A 43 -7.05 -16.67 -16.97
CA ARG A 43 -6.47 -15.35 -16.61
C ARG A 43 -5.16 -15.45 -15.85
N ASP A 44 -5.02 -16.40 -14.94
CA ASP A 44 -3.73 -16.61 -14.26
C ASP A 44 -2.62 -17.00 -15.25
N ARG A 45 -2.97 -17.78 -16.28
CA ARG A 45 -2.03 -18.20 -17.32
C ARG A 45 -1.57 -17.02 -18.19
N GLU A 46 -2.47 -16.11 -18.53
CA GLU A 46 -2.13 -14.88 -19.26
C GLU A 46 -1.24 -13.97 -18.42
N LEU A 47 -1.59 -13.79 -17.15
CA LEU A 47 -0.81 -13.00 -16.20
C LEU A 47 0.61 -13.56 -16.01
N ASN A 48 0.79 -14.88 -15.95
CA ASN A 48 2.11 -15.54 -15.90
C ASN A 48 2.97 -15.33 -17.15
N LYS A 49 2.37 -14.95 -18.29
CA LYS A 49 3.09 -14.61 -19.52
C LYS A 49 3.35 -13.12 -19.67
N HIS A 50 2.86 -12.30 -18.73
CA HIS A 50 3.00 -10.85 -18.81
C HIS A 50 4.48 -10.44 -18.72
N SER A 51 5.01 -9.76 -19.75
CA SER A 51 6.45 -9.55 -19.91
C SER A 51 7.10 -8.86 -18.71
N LYS A 52 6.47 -7.83 -18.14
CA LYS A 52 7.00 -7.12 -16.96
C LYS A 52 7.12 -8.01 -15.73
N ILE A 53 6.22 -8.97 -15.56
CA ILE A 53 6.26 -9.91 -14.43
C ILE A 53 7.42 -10.87 -14.63
N VAL A 54 7.54 -11.42 -15.85
CA VAL A 54 8.63 -12.32 -16.23
C VAL A 54 9.99 -11.63 -16.11
N GLU A 55 10.12 -10.41 -16.62
CA GLU A 55 11.33 -9.58 -16.49
C GLU A 55 11.71 -9.36 -15.02
N LEU A 56 10.73 -8.97 -14.20
CA LEU A 56 10.98 -8.76 -12.77
C LEU A 56 11.40 -10.06 -12.08
N MET A 57 10.70 -11.17 -12.32
CA MET A 57 11.06 -12.47 -11.72
C MET A 57 12.46 -12.93 -12.14
N ASN A 58 12.85 -12.71 -13.40
CA ASN A 58 14.17 -13.08 -13.92
C ASN A 58 15.30 -12.16 -13.44
N ALA A 59 14.99 -10.93 -13.03
CA ALA A 59 15.98 -9.98 -12.50
C ALA A 59 16.43 -10.34 -11.06
N ARG A 60 15.75 -11.27 -10.39
CA ARG A 60 16.09 -11.70 -9.03
C ARG A 60 17.45 -12.38 -9.00
N ALA A 61 18.33 -11.93 -8.12
CA ALA A 61 19.62 -12.54 -7.89
C ALA A 61 19.52 -13.84 -7.08
N ASN A 62 20.59 -14.65 -7.14
CA ASN A 62 20.65 -15.97 -6.47
C ASN A 62 20.54 -15.88 -4.94
N ASN A 63 20.91 -14.76 -4.34
CA ASN A 63 20.76 -14.48 -2.91
C ASN A 63 19.31 -14.08 -2.52
N GLY A 64 18.41 -14.02 -3.49
CA GLY A 64 17.00 -13.71 -3.30
C GLY A 64 16.63 -12.24 -3.40
N THR A 65 17.60 -11.35 -3.63
CA THR A 65 17.40 -9.89 -3.71
C THR A 65 17.22 -9.42 -5.15
N TRP A 66 16.78 -8.18 -5.34
CA TRP A 66 16.78 -7.50 -6.65
C TRP A 66 17.95 -6.51 -6.83
N ASN A 67 18.88 -6.45 -5.86
CA ASN A 67 20.12 -5.66 -5.90
C ASN A 67 19.97 -4.17 -6.29
N GLY A 68 18.77 -3.58 -6.24
CA GLY A 68 18.59 -2.15 -6.40
C GLY A 68 18.99 -1.37 -5.15
N LEU A 69 19.66 -0.23 -5.34
CA LEU A 69 19.86 0.76 -4.29
C LEU A 69 18.59 1.62 -4.18
N LEU A 70 18.04 1.78 -2.97
CA LEU A 70 17.15 2.89 -2.65
C LEU A 70 18.02 4.14 -2.48
N ILE A 71 18.25 4.87 -3.56
CA ILE A 71 18.98 6.14 -3.51
C ILE A 71 17.97 7.25 -3.18
N GLY A 72 18.31 8.09 -2.19
CA GLY A 72 17.41 9.02 -1.55
C GLY A 72 16.89 10.20 -2.39
N SER A 73 15.97 10.94 -1.75
CA SER A 73 15.36 12.26 -2.01
C SER A 73 14.89 12.67 -3.41
N ASN A 74 15.39 12.08 -4.50
CA ASN A 74 14.90 12.34 -5.85
C ASN A 74 14.20 11.09 -6.38
N ALA A 75 12.89 11.03 -6.15
CA ALA A 75 11.86 10.79 -7.15
C ALA A 75 12.16 9.87 -8.36
N GLU A 76 13.21 10.13 -9.13
CA GLU A 76 13.48 9.49 -10.42
C GLU A 76 14.41 8.25 -10.35
N GLU A 77 15.08 7.98 -9.23
CA GLU A 77 16.01 6.83 -9.11
C GLU A 77 15.59 5.76 -8.09
N PHE A 78 14.30 5.45 -8.00
CA PHE A 78 13.87 4.18 -7.39
C PHE A 78 14.29 3.01 -8.30
N ARG A 79 15.55 2.57 -8.16
CA ARG A 79 16.01 1.30 -8.76
C ARG A 79 15.18 0.15 -8.19
N GLN A 80 15.20 -1.01 -8.88
CA GLN A 80 14.55 -2.26 -8.47
C GLN A 80 15.07 -2.76 -7.10
N SER A 81 14.71 -2.10 -6.01
CA SER A 81 15.00 -2.58 -4.66
C SER A 81 14.20 -3.83 -4.40
N THR A 82 14.65 -4.63 -3.44
CA THR A 82 13.91 -5.86 -3.13
C THR A 82 12.52 -5.54 -2.58
N ALA A 83 12.43 -4.49 -1.76
CA ALA A 83 11.16 -3.97 -1.26
C ALA A 83 10.20 -3.58 -2.40
N PHE A 84 10.68 -2.78 -3.35
CA PHE A 84 9.88 -2.34 -4.50
C PHE A 84 9.42 -3.50 -5.36
N SER A 85 10.32 -4.44 -5.67
CA SER A 85 10.01 -5.61 -6.49
C SER A 85 8.97 -6.51 -5.82
N LEU A 86 9.06 -6.73 -4.51
CA LEU A 86 8.07 -7.52 -3.77
C LEU A 86 6.70 -6.85 -3.74
N LEU A 87 6.65 -5.54 -3.47
CA LEU A 87 5.40 -4.79 -3.52
C LEU A 87 4.77 -4.84 -4.91
N ARG A 88 5.58 -4.68 -5.97
CA ARG A 88 5.12 -4.81 -7.35
C ARG A 88 4.50 -6.17 -7.66
N LEU A 89 5.13 -7.25 -7.21
CA LEU A 89 4.57 -8.59 -7.36
C LEU A 89 3.25 -8.74 -6.59
N CYS A 90 3.17 -8.21 -5.37
CA CYS A 90 1.92 -8.21 -4.60
C CYS A 90 0.82 -7.45 -5.35
N GLU A 91 1.10 -6.24 -5.85
CA GLU A 91 0.14 -5.45 -6.62
C GLU A 91 -0.35 -6.16 -7.88
N TRP A 92 0.52 -6.90 -8.55
CA TRP A 92 0.16 -7.72 -9.71
C TRP A 92 -0.55 -9.01 -9.38
N GLY A 93 -0.89 -9.24 -8.11
CA GLY A 93 -1.66 -10.41 -7.70
C GLY A 93 -0.81 -11.68 -7.56
N ARG A 94 0.49 -11.54 -7.25
CA ARG A 94 1.47 -12.62 -7.12
C ARG A 94 1.91 -12.88 -5.69
N GLU A 95 1.12 -12.46 -4.71
CA GLU A 95 1.31 -12.67 -3.27
C GLU A 95 1.60 -14.14 -2.93
N GLN A 96 0.91 -15.09 -3.60
CA GLN A 96 1.07 -16.54 -3.38
C GLN A 96 2.23 -17.17 -4.16
N HIS A 97 2.93 -16.41 -5.01
CA HIS A 97 3.99 -16.97 -5.83
C HIS A 97 5.19 -17.40 -4.96
N PRO A 98 5.78 -18.61 -5.13
CA PRO A 98 6.79 -19.15 -4.20
C PRO A 98 8.03 -18.28 -3.96
N ILE A 99 8.34 -17.37 -4.87
CA ILE A 99 9.43 -16.39 -4.72
C ILE A 99 9.17 -15.43 -3.55
N ILE A 100 7.92 -15.07 -3.28
CA ILE A 100 7.54 -14.12 -2.24
C ILE A 100 7.87 -14.66 -0.84
N PRO A 101 7.32 -15.81 -0.38
CA PRO A 101 7.66 -16.36 0.94
C PRO A 101 9.16 -16.67 1.06
N GLN A 102 9.81 -17.20 0.01
CA GLN A 102 11.25 -17.44 0.04
C GLN A 102 12.08 -16.17 0.25
N THR A 103 11.65 -15.04 -0.30
CA THR A 103 12.32 -13.75 -0.12
C THR A 103 11.97 -13.15 1.23
N ILE A 104 10.75 -13.31 1.71
CA ILE A 104 10.40 -12.89 3.08
C ILE A 104 11.29 -13.62 4.10
N GLU A 105 11.39 -14.94 3.98
CA GLU A 105 12.17 -15.79 4.91
C GLU A 105 13.67 -15.53 4.87
N LYS A 106 14.26 -15.51 3.68
CA LYS A 106 15.74 -15.44 3.55
C LYS A 106 16.29 -14.04 3.74
N VAL A 107 15.44 -13.04 3.58
CA VAL A 107 15.88 -11.68 3.27
C VAL A 107 15.20 -10.67 4.21
N LEU A 108 13.87 -10.65 4.29
CA LEU A 108 13.17 -9.62 5.05
C LEU A 108 13.10 -9.94 6.55
N LEU A 109 12.71 -11.16 6.94
CA LEU A 109 12.61 -11.54 8.35
C LEU A 109 13.92 -11.35 9.14
N PRO A 110 15.11 -11.66 8.60
CA PRO A 110 16.37 -11.34 9.27
C PRO A 110 16.53 -9.86 9.63
N THR A 111 16.05 -8.93 8.79
CA THR A 111 16.15 -7.47 9.06
C THR A 111 15.37 -7.04 10.31
N LEU A 112 14.34 -7.79 10.73
CA LEU A 112 13.54 -7.47 11.92
C LEU A 112 14.26 -7.83 13.22
N THR A 113 15.22 -8.76 13.17
CA THR A 113 15.82 -9.37 14.36
C THR A 113 17.31 -9.10 14.48
N ARG A 114 17.97 -8.70 13.38
CA ARG A 114 19.42 -8.60 13.29
C ARG A 114 19.88 -7.19 12.96
N ASP A 115 20.60 -6.58 13.90
CA ASP A 115 21.16 -5.23 13.75
C ASP A 115 22.23 -5.11 12.66
N ASP A 116 22.85 -6.23 12.25
CA ASP A 116 23.85 -6.27 11.18
C ASP A 116 23.22 -6.39 9.77
N PHE A 117 21.91 -6.58 9.69
CA PHE A 117 21.18 -6.84 8.45
C PHE A 117 20.37 -5.61 8.02
N ILE A 118 21.05 -4.47 7.80
CA ILE A 118 20.41 -3.21 7.37
C ILE A 118 20.80 -2.87 5.93
N TRP A 119 20.14 -3.52 4.97
CA TRP A 119 20.74 -3.68 3.64
C TRP A 119 20.49 -2.55 2.63
N GLU A 120 19.55 -1.62 2.86
CA GLU A 120 19.15 -0.63 1.84
C GLU A 120 19.17 0.82 2.39
N PHE A 121 19.32 1.04 3.70
CA PHE A 121 19.16 2.38 4.29
C PHE A 121 20.17 2.81 5.36
N ALA A 122 20.95 1.91 5.98
CA ALA A 122 21.90 2.31 7.04
C ALA A 122 23.21 2.90 6.52
N ALA A 123 23.57 2.67 5.26
CA ALA A 123 24.87 3.09 4.73
C ALA A 123 25.08 4.63 4.75
N ILE A 124 24.01 5.40 4.94
CA ILE A 124 24.04 6.87 4.96
C ILE A 124 23.89 7.48 6.37
N ALA A 125 23.58 6.69 7.41
CA ALA A 125 23.39 7.19 8.77
C ALA A 125 24.74 7.35 9.50
N ARG A 126 25.09 8.58 9.91
CA ARG A 126 26.43 8.91 10.44
C ARG A 126 26.45 8.98 11.97
N SER A 127 25.32 9.30 12.60
CA SER A 127 25.12 9.34 14.06
C SER A 127 24.32 8.15 14.58
N ASP A 128 24.39 7.87 15.88
CA ASP A 128 23.64 6.76 16.49
C ASP A 128 22.12 7.01 16.50
N SER A 129 21.69 8.27 16.61
CA SER A 129 20.28 8.65 16.49
C SER A 129 19.75 8.41 15.08
N GLU A 130 20.50 8.79 14.04
CA GLU A 130 20.12 8.50 12.64
C GLU A 130 20.09 6.99 12.37
N LYS A 131 21.01 6.20 12.94
CA LYS A 131 20.99 4.74 12.80
C LYS A 131 19.75 4.14 13.45
N GLN A 132 19.37 4.62 14.64
CA GLN A 132 18.14 4.17 15.32
C GLN A 132 16.89 4.50 14.48
N LEU A 133 16.81 5.71 13.91
CA LEU A 133 15.70 6.03 13.02
C LEU A 133 15.71 5.18 11.75
N ALA A 134 16.86 5.05 11.08
CA ALA A 134 16.96 4.25 9.87
C ALA A 134 16.50 2.80 10.12
N ARG A 135 16.84 2.22 11.27
CA ARG A 135 16.34 0.91 11.69
C ARG A 135 14.82 0.89 11.86
N ARG A 136 14.24 1.90 12.52
CA ARG A 136 12.78 2.05 12.65
C ARG A 136 12.10 2.07 11.29
N LEU A 137 12.59 2.89 10.36
CA LEU A 137 12.03 3.01 9.01
C LEU A 137 12.15 1.70 8.21
N VAL A 138 13.28 1.00 8.34
CA VAL A 138 13.49 -0.32 7.73
C VAL A 138 12.52 -1.35 8.30
N ARG A 139 12.42 -1.44 9.64
CA ARG A 139 11.46 -2.31 10.34
C ARG A 139 10.05 -2.08 9.79
N ASP A 140 9.59 -0.84 9.81
CA ASP A 140 8.24 -0.46 9.40
C ASP A 140 7.98 -0.80 7.92
N SER A 141 8.97 -0.57 7.04
CA SER A 141 8.88 -0.91 5.62
C SER A 141 8.81 -2.43 5.40
N VAL A 142 9.62 -3.17 6.15
CA VAL A 142 9.64 -4.64 6.10
C VAL A 142 8.32 -5.21 6.59
N LEU A 143 7.80 -4.71 7.72
CA LEU A 143 6.51 -5.11 8.25
C LEU A 143 5.40 -4.86 7.23
N TYR A 144 5.39 -3.69 6.58
CA TYR A 144 4.42 -3.39 5.53
C TYR A 144 4.46 -4.42 4.40
N ILE A 145 5.65 -4.74 3.87
CA ILE A 145 5.80 -5.70 2.78
C ILE A 145 5.30 -7.09 3.21
N ILE A 146 5.67 -7.53 4.42
CA ILE A 146 5.26 -8.84 4.95
C ILE A 146 3.74 -8.89 5.14
N CYS A 147 3.15 -7.88 5.79
CA CYS A 147 1.70 -7.82 6.02
C CYS A 147 0.93 -7.80 4.69
N ARG A 148 1.43 -7.05 3.71
CA ARG A 148 0.82 -6.94 2.39
C ARG A 148 0.91 -8.22 1.55
N SER A 149 1.98 -8.99 1.70
CA SER A 149 2.20 -10.21 0.93
C SER A 149 1.27 -11.38 1.32
N THR A 150 0.47 -11.23 2.37
CA THR A 150 -0.55 -12.17 2.89
C THR A 150 -0.05 -13.60 3.22
N GLN A 151 -0.46 -14.09 4.40
CA GLN A 151 -0.12 -15.38 5.03
C GLN A 151 1.22 -15.50 5.75
N VAL A 152 1.47 -14.62 6.73
CA VAL A 152 2.16 -15.09 7.94
C VAL A 152 1.57 -14.45 9.21
N PRO A 153 0.53 -15.04 9.83
CA PRO A 153 0.34 -14.89 11.27
C PRO A 153 1.55 -15.55 11.93
N ASN A 154 2.50 -14.73 12.34
CA ASN A 154 3.67 -15.15 13.10
C ASN A 154 3.70 -14.30 14.35
N ASP A 155 3.89 -14.94 15.51
CA ASP A 155 4.08 -14.28 16.80
C ASP A 155 5.14 -13.17 16.72
N LEU A 156 6.18 -13.35 15.88
CA LEU A 156 7.21 -12.33 15.64
C LEU A 156 6.63 -11.06 15.00
N ILE A 157 5.79 -11.19 13.96
CA ILE A 157 5.21 -10.04 13.27
C ILE A 157 4.22 -9.33 14.19
N GLN A 158 3.38 -10.09 14.90
CA GLN A 158 2.45 -9.53 15.87
C GLN A 158 3.18 -8.78 16.98
N ALA A 159 4.26 -9.33 17.53
CA ALA A 159 5.08 -8.65 18.53
C ALA A 159 5.69 -7.32 18.00
N GLN A 160 6.12 -7.28 16.74
CA GLN A 160 6.62 -6.05 16.12
C GLN A 160 5.51 -5.01 15.90
N LEU A 161 4.31 -5.45 15.54
CA LEU A 161 3.14 -4.56 15.41
C LEU A 161 2.67 -4.04 16.78
N GLU A 162 2.74 -4.84 17.84
CA GLU A 162 2.46 -4.39 19.21
C GLU A 162 3.43 -3.31 19.70
N ILE A 163 4.71 -3.40 19.34
CA ILE A 163 5.68 -2.31 19.57
C ILE A 163 5.20 -1.05 18.84
N LEU A 164 4.75 -1.19 17.60
CA LEU A 164 4.28 -0.08 16.78
C LEU A 164 3.00 0.55 17.37
N LEU A 165 2.04 -0.25 17.82
CA LEU A 165 0.85 0.22 18.53
C LEU A 165 1.19 0.92 19.84
N THR A 166 2.16 0.40 20.60
CA THR A 166 2.64 1.05 21.83
C THR A 166 3.27 2.40 21.54
N GLU A 167 4.06 2.51 20.46
CA GLU A 167 4.59 3.79 19.99
C GLU A 167 3.46 4.77 19.63
N TRP A 168 2.37 4.28 19.02
CA TRP A 168 1.21 5.11 18.66
C TRP A 168 0.43 5.57 19.89
N GLU A 169 0.21 4.68 20.86
CA GLU A 169 -0.43 5.00 22.13
C GLU A 169 0.37 6.06 22.89
N ALA A 170 1.69 5.87 22.99
CA ALA A 170 2.59 6.83 23.63
C ALA A 170 2.58 8.17 22.89
N PHE A 171 2.63 8.16 21.56
CA PHE A 171 2.52 9.38 20.76
C PHE A 171 1.17 10.06 20.98
N ALA A 172 0.05 9.34 20.90
CA ALA A 172 -1.29 9.89 21.13
C ALA A 172 -1.43 10.52 22.52
N ALA A 173 -0.83 9.91 23.55
CA ALA A 173 -0.93 10.34 24.94
C ALA A 173 0.06 11.43 25.38
N SER A 174 1.18 11.63 24.68
CA SER A 174 2.27 12.53 25.11
C SER A 174 2.31 13.85 24.34
N GLU A 175 3.13 14.83 24.74
CA GLU A 175 3.46 15.97 23.86
C GLU A 175 4.55 15.62 22.83
N SER A 176 4.89 14.34 22.66
CA SER A 176 5.94 13.87 21.74
C SER A 176 5.68 14.33 20.31
N GLU A 177 6.74 14.76 19.64
CA GLU A 177 6.68 15.33 18.28
C GLU A 177 6.86 14.31 17.16
N LEU A 178 7.27 13.07 17.47
CA LEU A 178 7.63 12.09 16.44
C LEU A 178 6.46 11.16 16.10
N PRO A 179 5.73 11.41 15.01
CA PRO A 179 4.63 10.56 14.62
C PRO A 179 5.12 9.19 14.12
N PRO A 180 4.21 8.23 13.97
CA PRO A 180 4.50 6.99 13.26
C PRO A 180 4.84 7.21 11.80
N ALA A 181 5.60 6.26 11.24
CA ALA A 181 5.97 6.31 9.84
C ALA A 181 4.83 5.81 8.94
N LEU A 182 4.73 6.33 7.71
CA LEU A 182 3.75 5.86 6.72
C LEU A 182 3.80 4.33 6.49
N PRO A 183 4.99 3.69 6.37
CA PRO A 183 5.06 2.25 6.26
C PRO A 183 4.55 1.52 7.51
N GLY A 184 4.77 2.09 8.71
CA GLY A 184 4.27 1.52 9.96
C GLY A 184 2.75 1.56 10.01
N TYR A 185 2.16 2.67 9.58
CA TYR A 185 0.72 2.80 9.40
C TYR A 185 0.16 1.79 8.39
N ALA A 186 0.78 1.71 7.22
CA ALA A 186 0.38 0.74 6.21
C ALA A 186 0.48 -0.69 6.76
N ALA A 187 1.56 -1.05 7.44
CA ALA A 187 1.72 -2.38 8.05
C ALA A 187 0.54 -2.76 8.95
N VAL A 188 0.12 -1.85 9.83
CA VAL A 188 -1.03 -2.07 10.73
C VAL A 188 -2.33 -2.22 9.94
N CYS A 189 -2.56 -1.42 8.90
CA CYS A 189 -3.78 -1.52 8.08
C CYS A 189 -3.87 -2.81 7.26
N TRP A 190 -2.72 -3.35 6.84
CA TRP A 190 -2.63 -4.54 6.01
C TRP A 190 -2.56 -5.83 6.82
N TYR A 191 -2.35 -5.75 8.15
CA TYR A 191 -2.32 -6.92 9.00
C TYR A 191 -3.74 -7.45 9.28
N PRO A 192 -3.99 -8.77 9.17
CA PRO A 192 -5.28 -9.37 9.45
C PRO A 192 -5.49 -9.52 10.96
N TRP A 193 -5.83 -8.43 11.63
CA TRP A 193 -6.16 -8.44 13.06
C TRP A 193 -7.33 -9.36 13.36
N ASP A 194 -7.29 -10.03 14.51
CA ASP A 194 -8.42 -10.77 15.05
C ASP A 194 -9.50 -9.85 15.65
N ASP A 195 -10.69 -10.40 15.87
CA ASP A 195 -11.85 -9.66 16.38
C ASP A 195 -11.63 -9.06 17.78
N ASP A 196 -10.72 -9.63 18.57
CA ASP A 196 -10.42 -9.17 19.93
C ASP A 196 -9.48 -7.94 19.92
N ASN A 197 -8.48 -7.94 19.02
CA ASN A 197 -7.48 -6.87 18.92
C ASN A 197 -7.92 -5.75 17.98
N PHE A 198 -8.75 -6.04 16.97
CA PHE A 198 -9.16 -5.05 15.97
C PHE A 198 -9.80 -3.78 16.58
N PRO A 199 -10.70 -3.86 17.60
CA PRO A 199 -11.24 -2.67 18.26
C PRO A 199 -10.16 -1.77 18.87
N ARG A 200 -9.15 -2.34 19.53
CA ARG A 200 -8.03 -1.56 20.11
C ARG A 200 -7.24 -0.85 19.01
N VAL A 201 -6.89 -1.57 17.94
CA VAL A 201 -6.13 -1.02 16.81
C VAL A 201 -6.88 0.14 16.18
N ARG A 202 -8.18 -0.04 15.94
CA ARG A 202 -9.07 0.98 15.41
C ARG A 202 -9.09 2.22 16.29
N ASP A 203 -9.29 2.05 17.60
CA ASP A 203 -9.41 3.16 18.54
C ASP A 203 -8.09 3.94 18.69
N ILE A 204 -6.94 3.25 18.66
CA ILE A 204 -5.62 3.91 18.65
C ILE A 204 -5.42 4.67 17.34
N ALA A 205 -5.78 4.08 16.21
CA ALA A 205 -5.66 4.73 14.90
C ALA A 205 -6.49 6.03 14.85
N VAL A 206 -7.74 6.01 15.35
CA VAL A 206 -8.59 7.21 15.43
C VAL A 206 -7.91 8.31 16.24
N LYS A 207 -7.46 8.01 17.46
CA LYS A 207 -6.75 8.98 18.33
C LYS A 207 -5.48 9.51 17.68
N LEU A 208 -4.74 8.64 16.99
CA LEU A 208 -3.55 9.02 16.26
C LEU A 208 -3.89 10.03 15.15
N PHE A 209 -4.92 9.77 14.35
CA PHE A 209 -5.34 10.69 13.29
C PHE A 209 -5.83 12.04 13.83
N GLU A 210 -6.70 12.03 14.84
CA GLU A 210 -7.19 13.26 15.48
C GLU A 210 -6.03 14.15 15.95
N LYS A 211 -5.03 13.53 16.59
CA LYS A 211 -3.84 14.23 17.03
C LYS A 211 -3.00 14.76 15.87
N LEU A 212 -2.83 13.96 14.81
CA LEU A 212 -2.05 14.38 13.64
C LEU A 212 -2.72 15.53 12.91
N GLU A 213 -4.05 15.54 12.80
CA GLU A 213 -4.82 16.65 12.25
C GLU A 213 -4.62 17.93 13.08
N GLU A 214 -4.66 17.83 14.41
CA GLU A 214 -4.35 18.96 15.30
C GLU A 214 -2.93 19.49 15.07
N MET A 215 -1.98 18.58 14.87
CA MET A 215 -0.57 18.91 14.60
C MET A 215 -0.34 19.54 13.23
N LEU A 216 -1.10 19.19 12.19
CA LEU A 216 -1.00 19.82 10.87
C LEU A 216 -1.39 21.29 10.88
N GLY A 217 -2.25 21.71 11.82
CA GLY A 217 -2.57 23.11 12.04
C GLY A 217 -1.43 23.92 12.68
N ARG A 218 -0.29 23.30 12.98
CA ARG A 218 0.86 23.91 13.66
C ARG A 218 2.07 23.93 12.74
N ASP A 219 2.87 25.00 12.79
CA ASP A 219 4.18 25.06 12.14
C ASP A 219 5.13 24.10 12.83
N LEU A 220 5.31 22.90 12.27
CA LEU A 220 6.23 21.90 12.78
C LEU A 220 7.52 21.94 11.98
N GLU A 221 8.59 22.44 12.59
CA GLU A 221 9.94 22.30 12.05
C GLU A 221 10.34 20.81 12.13
N CYS A 222 10.38 20.13 10.99
CA CYS A 222 10.89 18.77 10.90
C CYS A 222 12.28 18.77 10.27
N PRO A 223 13.21 17.92 10.74
CA PRO A 223 14.48 17.71 10.05
C PRO A 223 14.23 17.22 8.61
N VAL A 224 14.95 17.79 7.64
CA VAL A 224 14.80 17.53 6.19
C VAL A 224 14.86 16.03 5.81
N TRP A 225 15.57 15.21 6.58
CA TRP A 225 15.67 13.75 6.36
C TRP A 225 14.46 12.95 6.89
N PHE A 226 13.51 13.62 7.54
CA PHE A 226 12.27 13.05 8.08
C PHE A 226 11.04 13.36 7.21
N GLU A 227 11.14 14.36 6.33
CA GLU A 227 10.04 14.87 5.51
C GLU A 227 9.36 13.84 4.58
N PRO A 228 9.96 12.70 4.20
CA PRO A 228 9.25 11.66 3.45
C PRO A 228 8.42 10.68 4.30
N HIS A 229 8.67 10.60 5.61
CA HIS A 229 8.28 9.44 6.40
C HIS A 229 7.21 9.71 7.46
N ARG A 230 6.71 10.93 7.59
CA ARG A 230 5.48 11.15 8.38
C ARG A 230 4.33 10.38 7.72
N LEU A 231 3.28 10.07 8.46
CA LEU A 231 2.00 9.61 7.91
C LEU A 231 1.45 10.51 6.77
N LYS A 232 2.05 11.70 6.56
CA LYS A 232 1.74 12.71 5.54
C LYS A 232 0.23 12.82 5.32
N LEU A 233 -0.45 13.28 6.35
CA LEU A 233 -1.72 13.94 6.13
C LEU A 233 -1.42 15.24 5.38
N PHE A 234 -2.18 15.52 4.33
CA PHE A 234 -1.94 16.67 3.47
C PHE A 234 -3.16 17.59 3.43
N HIS A 235 -2.95 18.83 2.99
CA HIS A 235 -4.06 19.71 2.64
C HIS A 235 -4.88 19.11 1.49
N LYS A 236 -6.17 19.46 1.45
CA LYS A 236 -7.14 19.00 0.44
C LYS A 236 -6.62 19.13 -1.00
N GLU A 237 -5.98 20.24 -1.32
CA GLU A 237 -5.45 20.55 -2.65
C GLU A 237 -4.41 19.53 -3.12
N ILE A 238 -3.66 18.92 -2.19
CA ILE A 238 -2.67 17.89 -2.50
C ILE A 238 -3.37 16.58 -2.87
N TYR A 239 -4.40 16.16 -2.11
CA TYR A 239 -5.18 14.97 -2.48
C TYR A 239 -5.90 15.13 -3.82
N LEU A 240 -6.39 16.33 -4.12
CA LEU A 240 -6.99 16.65 -5.42
C LEU A 240 -5.96 16.62 -6.56
N SER A 241 -4.72 17.01 -6.30
CA SER A 241 -3.65 17.02 -7.29
C SER A 241 -2.99 15.65 -7.48
N PHE A 242 -3.12 14.74 -6.51
CA PHE A 242 -2.52 13.40 -6.57
C PHE A 242 -3.56 12.30 -6.25
N PRO A 243 -4.32 11.83 -7.26
CA PRO A 243 -5.35 10.80 -7.08
C PRO A 243 -4.83 9.49 -6.47
N SER A 244 -3.58 9.13 -6.74
CA SER A 244 -2.94 7.93 -6.17
C SER A 244 -2.83 8.00 -4.64
N LEU A 245 -2.49 9.18 -4.11
CA LEU A 245 -2.40 9.43 -2.68
C LEU A 245 -3.79 9.40 -2.02
N HIS A 246 -4.78 9.99 -2.69
CA HIS A 246 -6.18 9.93 -2.27
C HIS A 246 -6.62 8.45 -2.14
N LEU A 247 -6.53 7.66 -3.22
CA LEU A 247 -6.94 6.26 -3.23
C LEU A 247 -6.18 5.42 -2.19
N PHE A 248 -4.87 5.64 -2.06
CA PHE A 248 -4.05 4.95 -1.07
C PHE A 248 -4.54 5.22 0.36
N GLN A 249 -4.79 6.48 0.72
CA GLN A 249 -5.25 6.85 2.05
C GLN A 249 -6.65 6.30 2.35
N LEU A 250 -7.56 6.33 1.37
CA LEU A 250 -8.88 5.73 1.50
C LEU A 250 -8.80 4.22 1.69
N GLU A 251 -7.96 3.52 0.93
CA GLU A 251 -7.81 2.07 1.08
C GLU A 251 -7.29 1.69 2.48
N LEU A 252 -6.30 2.40 3.00
CA LEU A 252 -5.77 2.14 4.34
C LEU A 252 -6.81 2.38 5.43
N THR A 253 -7.58 3.48 5.35
CA THR A 253 -8.65 3.77 6.33
C THR A 253 -9.84 2.82 6.22
N ALA A 254 -10.18 2.36 5.01
CA ALA A 254 -11.25 1.39 4.78
C ALA A 254 -10.91 0.03 5.42
N ARG A 255 -9.67 -0.44 5.28
CA ARG A 255 -9.22 -1.69 5.92
C ARG A 255 -9.30 -1.66 7.45
N LEU A 256 -9.08 -0.49 8.05
CA LEU A 256 -9.23 -0.30 9.50
C LEU A 256 -10.67 -0.04 9.95
N GLY A 257 -11.62 0.13 9.03
CA GLY A 257 -13.01 0.48 9.37
C GLY A 257 -13.12 1.85 10.06
N ILE A 258 -12.28 2.81 9.69
CA ILE A 258 -12.25 4.17 10.29
C ILE A 258 -12.59 5.29 9.30
N THR A 259 -12.92 4.96 8.04
CA THR A 259 -13.18 5.96 7.00
C THR A 259 -14.27 6.96 7.39
N SER A 260 -15.33 6.52 8.07
CA SER A 260 -16.40 7.40 8.57
C SER A 260 -16.11 8.06 9.92
N SER A 261 -15.04 7.66 10.60
CA SER A 261 -14.68 8.17 11.94
C SER A 261 -13.83 9.43 11.87
N LEU A 262 -13.27 9.76 10.71
CA LEU A 262 -12.33 10.87 10.54
C LEU A 262 -12.87 11.85 9.48
N PRO A 263 -12.98 13.17 9.79
CA PRO A 263 -13.52 14.14 8.86
C PRO A 263 -12.79 14.18 7.50
N PHE A 264 -11.46 14.07 7.49
CA PHE A 264 -10.71 14.10 6.24
C PHE A 264 -11.01 12.88 5.35
N SER A 265 -11.16 11.67 5.92
CA SER A 265 -11.42 10.46 5.11
C SER A 265 -12.86 10.39 4.65
N ALA A 266 -13.81 10.93 5.42
CA ALA A 266 -15.17 11.13 4.97
C ALA A 266 -15.21 12.06 3.74
N TRP A 267 -14.49 13.18 3.80
CA TRP A 267 -14.37 14.07 2.64
C TRP A 267 -13.70 13.40 1.43
N LEU A 268 -12.63 12.63 1.63
CA LEU A 268 -12.01 11.87 0.55
C LEU A 268 -13.03 10.90 -0.09
N LEU A 269 -13.83 10.20 0.71
CA LEU A 269 -14.84 9.28 0.20
C LEU A 269 -15.91 10.01 -0.63
N GLU A 270 -16.43 11.14 -0.15
CA GLU A 270 -17.36 12.00 -0.90
C GLU A 270 -16.75 12.47 -2.24
N GLU A 271 -15.48 12.86 -2.22
CA GLU A 271 -14.75 13.25 -3.42
C GLU A 271 -14.63 12.06 -4.39
N LEU A 272 -14.31 10.87 -3.91
CA LEU A 272 -14.24 9.66 -4.73
C LEU A 272 -15.60 9.33 -5.38
N GLU A 273 -16.68 9.38 -4.61
CA GLU A 273 -18.05 9.19 -5.11
C GLU A 273 -18.40 10.23 -6.19
N PHE A 274 -18.01 11.50 -5.99
CA PHE A 274 -18.22 12.56 -6.98
C PHE A 274 -17.44 12.34 -8.28
N ARG A 275 -16.31 11.63 -8.25
CA ARG A 275 -15.51 11.29 -9.45
C ARG A 275 -16.07 10.13 -10.27
N GLN A 276 -17.14 9.48 -9.82
CA GLN A 276 -17.79 8.43 -10.59
C GLN A 276 -18.64 9.04 -11.71
N ASP A 277 -18.32 8.71 -12.95
CA ASP A 277 -19.12 9.09 -14.10
C ASP A 277 -20.31 8.13 -14.31
N ALA A 278 -21.24 8.53 -15.18
CA ALA A 278 -22.43 7.74 -15.50
C ALA A 278 -22.13 6.37 -16.13
N ASP A 279 -20.91 6.16 -16.65
CA ASP A 279 -20.43 4.87 -17.16
C ASP A 279 -19.78 3.99 -16.08
N GLY A 280 -19.80 4.43 -14.81
CA GLY A 280 -19.23 3.73 -13.66
C GLY A 280 -17.72 3.90 -13.51
N LEU A 281 -17.04 4.58 -14.45
CA LEU A 281 -15.61 4.83 -14.37
C LEU A 281 -15.31 6.05 -13.51
N PHE A 282 -14.15 6.01 -12.85
CA PHE A 282 -13.67 7.07 -11.97
C PHE A 282 -12.62 7.91 -12.70
N ARG A 283 -12.92 9.21 -12.87
CA ARG A 283 -12.05 10.14 -13.59
C ARG A 283 -11.58 11.26 -12.69
N PHE A 284 -10.27 11.47 -12.67
CA PHE A 284 -9.63 12.56 -11.95
C PHE A 284 -9.04 13.55 -12.94
N GLU A 285 -9.32 14.83 -12.72
CA GLU A 285 -8.63 15.91 -13.42
C GLU A 285 -7.18 15.88 -12.95
N HIS A 286 -6.26 15.47 -13.82
CA HIS A 286 -4.85 15.63 -13.53
C HIS A 286 -4.53 17.12 -13.67
N ASN A 287 -4.29 17.79 -12.55
CA ASN A 287 -3.73 19.14 -12.59
C ASN A 287 -2.38 19.09 -13.31
N GLU A 288 -1.98 20.20 -13.94
CA GLU A 288 -0.72 20.37 -14.70
C GLU A 288 0.58 20.12 -13.89
N LEU A 289 0.46 19.77 -12.61
CA LEU A 289 1.58 19.30 -11.81
C LEU A 289 1.91 17.88 -12.27
N ALA A 290 3.16 17.69 -12.70
CA ALA A 290 3.66 16.35 -12.96
C ALA A 290 3.31 15.47 -11.74
N PRO A 291 2.74 14.26 -11.93
CA PRO A 291 2.49 13.38 -10.82
C PRO A 291 3.80 13.27 -10.06
N GLU A 292 3.81 13.67 -8.78
CA GLU A 292 4.98 13.38 -7.97
C GLU A 292 5.20 11.87 -8.14
N PRO A 293 6.44 11.40 -8.32
CA PRO A 293 6.75 9.97 -8.40
C PRO A 293 6.66 9.35 -7.00
N ILE A 294 5.51 9.56 -6.39
CA ILE A 294 5.08 8.95 -5.16
C ILE A 294 4.83 7.49 -5.50
N GLY A 295 5.84 6.66 -5.25
CA GLY A 295 5.81 5.20 -5.40
C GLY A 295 4.85 4.47 -4.45
N TYR A 296 3.81 5.12 -3.91
CA TYR A 296 2.89 4.49 -2.96
C TYR A 296 1.74 3.74 -3.64
N TYR A 297 1.42 4.05 -4.89
CA TYR A 297 0.38 3.36 -5.66
C TYR A 297 0.86 3.06 -7.06
N PHE A 298 1.24 1.81 -7.26
CA PHE A 298 1.89 1.37 -8.48
C PHE A 298 0.86 1.24 -9.61
N PRO A 299 1.04 1.93 -10.77
CA PRO A 299 0.15 1.70 -11.92
C PRO A 299 0.29 0.23 -12.33
N LEU A 300 -0.81 -0.51 -12.31
CA LEU A 300 -0.79 -1.95 -12.58
C LEU A 300 -0.43 -2.21 -14.05
N GLU A 301 -1.01 -1.41 -14.94
CA GLU A 301 -1.01 -1.55 -16.39
C GLU A 301 -0.88 -0.22 -17.13
N ALA A 302 -1.25 0.92 -16.51
CA ALA A 302 -1.19 2.23 -17.16
C ALA A 302 0.23 2.57 -17.67
N LYS A 303 0.31 2.84 -18.97
CA LYS A 303 1.52 3.28 -19.70
C LYS A 303 1.46 4.75 -20.12
N ASN A 304 0.27 5.34 -20.09
CA ASN A 304 -0.01 6.73 -20.42
C ASN A 304 -1.24 7.22 -19.66
N GLU A 305 -1.46 8.53 -19.67
CA GLU A 305 -2.55 9.22 -18.97
C GLU A 305 -3.93 8.67 -19.30
N ALA A 306 -4.17 8.26 -20.55
CA ALA A 306 -5.47 7.74 -21.00
C ALA A 306 -5.87 6.40 -20.33
N GLN A 307 -4.92 5.70 -19.71
CA GLN A 307 -5.16 4.41 -19.05
C GLN A 307 -5.41 4.53 -17.54
N TYR A 308 -5.14 5.69 -16.93
CA TYR A 308 -5.36 5.90 -15.49
C TYR A 308 -6.81 5.78 -15.04
N PRO A 309 -7.84 6.14 -15.83
CA PRO A 309 -9.22 5.91 -15.42
C PRO A 309 -9.53 4.44 -15.08
N LEU A 310 -8.93 3.47 -15.79
CA LEU A 310 -9.12 2.05 -15.49
C LEU A 310 -8.50 1.66 -14.15
N GLU A 311 -7.28 2.12 -13.88
CA GLU A 311 -6.59 1.91 -12.61
C GLU A 311 -7.39 2.48 -11.45
N TYR A 312 -7.81 3.74 -11.57
CA TYR A 312 -8.57 4.42 -10.53
C TYR A 312 -9.91 3.75 -10.29
N SER A 313 -10.59 3.33 -11.36
CA SER A 313 -11.87 2.64 -11.23
C SER A 313 -11.74 1.31 -10.51
N PHE A 314 -10.75 0.48 -10.87
CA PHE A 314 -10.50 -0.79 -10.16
C PHE A 314 -10.30 -0.55 -8.65
N ARG A 315 -9.53 0.47 -8.31
CA ARG A 315 -9.16 0.78 -6.92
C ARG A 315 -10.31 1.39 -6.15
N ALA A 316 -11.10 2.25 -6.78
CA ALA A 316 -12.33 2.78 -6.23
C ALA A 316 -13.30 1.64 -5.88
N HIS A 317 -13.54 0.70 -6.81
CA HIS A 317 -14.38 -0.46 -6.54
C HIS A 317 -13.84 -1.34 -5.40
N LEU A 318 -12.51 -1.50 -5.29
CA LEU A 318 -11.91 -2.20 -4.16
C LEU A 318 -12.20 -1.50 -2.83
N ILE A 319 -12.05 -0.17 -2.78
CA ILE A 319 -12.34 0.64 -1.59
C ILE A 319 -13.81 0.49 -1.20
N PHE A 320 -14.74 0.66 -2.14
CA PHE A 320 -16.17 0.52 -1.89
C PHE A 320 -16.55 -0.89 -1.40
N LYS A 321 -15.94 -1.93 -1.97
CA LYS A 321 -16.12 -3.30 -1.49
C LYS A 321 -15.63 -3.46 -0.05
N LEU A 322 -14.45 -2.91 0.30
CA LEU A 322 -13.94 -2.94 1.67
C LEU A 322 -14.87 -2.21 2.66
N LEU A 323 -15.57 -1.17 2.18
CA LEU A 323 -16.57 -0.42 2.95
C LEU A 323 -17.95 -1.10 2.99
N GLY A 324 -18.14 -2.22 2.29
CA GLY A 324 -19.42 -2.94 2.25
C GLY A 324 -20.51 -2.23 1.44
N TYR A 325 -20.14 -1.43 0.44
CA TYR A 325 -21.10 -0.86 -0.50
C TYR A 325 -21.62 -1.95 -1.43
N ASP A 326 -22.94 -2.06 -1.52
CA ASP A 326 -23.61 -2.90 -2.50
C ASP A 326 -23.76 -2.14 -3.82
N PHE A 327 -23.29 -2.74 -4.93
CA PHE A 327 -23.30 -2.17 -6.27
C PHE A 327 -24.40 -2.75 -7.17
#